data_AF-A0A382RXU9-F1
#
_entry.id   AF-A0A382RXU9-F1
#
_cell.length_a   1.000
_cell.length_b   1.000
_cell.length_c   1.000
_cell.angle_alpha   90.00
_cell.angle_beta   90.00
_cell.angle_gamma   90.00
#
_symmetry.space_group_name_H-M   'P 1'
#
loop_
_entity.id
_entity.type
_entity.pdbx_description
1 polymer ?
#
loop_
_entity_poly.entity_id
_entity_poly.type
_entity_poly.pdbx_seq_one_letter_code
_entity_poly.pdbx_strand_id
1 'polypeptide(L)' 'MDANKSTVRVGIYGTGRFANQTHLPNLSRLPHVELVAASDPDTAALADTATAYS' A
#
# COMPACT_ATOMS: atom_id res chain seq x y z
N MET A 1 20.16 -15.32 -11.08
CA MET A 1 18.71 -15.20 -10.86
C MET A 1 18.37 -13.73 -10.88
N ASP A 2 17.44 -13.30 -11.75
CA ASP A 2 16.96 -11.91 -11.72
C ASP A 2 16.01 -11.77 -10.53
N ALA A 3 16.39 -10.96 -9.54
CA ALA A 3 15.56 -10.69 -8.36
C ALA A 3 14.20 -10.03 -8.70
N ASN A 4 14.03 -9.55 -9.95
CA ASN A 4 12.86 -8.79 -10.41
C ASN A 4 11.74 -9.64 -11.05
N LYS A 5 11.83 -10.97 -11.09
CA LYS A 5 10.77 -11.78 -11.76
C LYS A 5 9.49 -11.97 -10.95
N SER A 6 9.52 -11.74 -9.64
CA SER A 6 8.39 -12.04 -8.76
C SER A 6 7.80 -10.76 -8.17
N THR A 7 6.50 -10.53 -8.41
CA THR A 7 5.77 -9.43 -7.78
C THR A 7 5.68 -9.65 -6.27
N VAL A 8 6.08 -8.65 -5.50
CA VAL A 8 5.93 -8.63 -4.05
C VAL A 8 4.56 -8.07 -3.70
N ARG A 9 3.76 -8.89 -3.01
CA ARG A 9 2.43 -8.53 -2.53
C ARG A 9 2.56 -7.96 -1.13
N VAL A 10 2.13 -6.72 -0.94
CA VAL A 10 2.33 -5.96 0.30
C VAL A 10 1.00 -5.65 0.96
N GLY A 11 0.89 -6.00 2.23
CA GLY A 11 -0.17 -5.54 3.12
C GLY A 11 0.36 -4.46 4.07
N ILE A 12 -0.44 -3.43 4.36
CA ILE A 12 -0.05 -2.33 5.24
C ILE A 12 -0.92 -2.27 6.49
N TYR A 13 -0.24 -2.10 7.64
CA TYR A 13 -0.85 -1.76 8.91
C TYR A 13 -0.67 -0.27 9.18
N GLY A 14 -1.78 0.42 9.43
CA GLY A 14 -1.83 1.86 9.61
C GLY A 14 -1.95 2.57 8.27
N THR A 15 -3.07 3.27 8.08
CA THR A 15 -3.39 4.10 6.91
C THR A 15 -3.46 5.57 7.30
N GLY A 16 -2.67 5.97 8.30
CA GLY A 16 -2.55 7.36 8.72
C GLY A 16 -1.80 8.25 7.72
N ARG A 17 -1.50 9.48 8.16
CA ARG A 17 -0.90 10.52 7.32
C ARG A 17 0.39 10.09 6.62
N PHE A 18 1.31 9.43 7.34
CA PHE A 18 2.59 9.03 6.77
C PHE A 18 2.45 7.91 5.73
N ALA A 19 1.52 6.97 5.95
CA ALA A 19 1.21 5.94 4.97
C ALA A 19 0.73 6.57 3.66
N ASN A 20 -0.24 7.49 3.75
CA ASN A 20 -0.86 8.13 2.58
C ASN A 20 0.02 9.16 1.86
N GLN A 21 0.90 9.86 2.58
CA GLN A 21 1.74 10.90 1.98
C GLN A 21 3.11 10.39 1.50
N THR A 22 3.56 9.22 1.97
CA THR A 22 4.92 8.74 1.71
C THR A 22 4.97 7.27 1.32
N HIS A 23 4.54 6.34 2.18
CA HIS A 23 4.72 4.92 1.89
C HIS A 23 3.92 4.45 0.67
N LEU A 24 2.61 4.67 0.69
CA LEU A 24 1.71 4.17 -0.35
C LEU A 24 2.04 4.77 -1.73
N PRO A 25 2.29 6.08 -1.89
CA PRO A 25 2.70 6.65 -3.18
C PRO A 25 4.05 6.13 -3.68
N ASN A 26 4.99 5.84 -2.77
CA ASN A 26 6.29 5.31 -3.17
C ASN A 26 6.19 3.84 -3.59
N LEU A 27 5.47 3.02 -2.81
CA LEU A 27 5.26 1.60 -3.09
C LEU A 27 4.48 1.38 -4.39
N SER A 28 3.44 2.18 -4.66
CA SER A 28 2.63 2.05 -5.88
C SER A 28 3.40 2.39 -7.16
N ARG A 29 4.52 3.12 -7.05
CA ARG A 29 5.39 3.47 -8.19
C ARG A 29 6.48 2.44 -8.45
N LEU A 30 6.72 1.50 -7.52
CA LEU A 30 7.76 0.51 -7.70
C LEU A 30 7.32 -0.57 -8.70
N PRO A 31 8.16 -0.91 -9.68
CA PRO A 31 7.89 -2.06 -10.52
C PRO A 31 7.90 -3.33 -9.66
N HIS A 32 6.97 -4.25 -9.94
CA HIS A 32 6.83 -5.53 -9.23
C HIS A 32 6.39 -5.42 -7.77
N VAL A 33 5.70 -4.35 -7.38
CA VAL A 33 5.01 -4.25 -6.08
C VAL A 33 3.51 -4.14 -6.31
N GLU A 34 2.74 -4.91 -5.54
CA GLU A 34 1.29 -4.88 -5.55
C GLU A 34 0.78 -4.67 -4.12
N LEU A 35 0.03 -3.60 -3.89
CA LEU A 35 -0.67 -3.37 -2.63
C LEU A 35 -1.94 -4.23 -2.61
N VAL A 36 -2.03 -5.17 -1.69
CA VAL A 36 -3.11 -6.18 -1.67
C VAL A 36 -4.01 -6.13 -0.45
N ALA A 37 -3.59 -5.41 0.59
CA ALA A 37 -4.35 -5.27 1.82
C ALA A 37 -3.97 -4.00 2.59
N ALA A 38 -4.93 -3.46 3.33
CA ALA A 38 -4.72 -2.40 4.30
C ALA A 38 -5.51 -2.71 5.58
N SER A 39 -5.01 -2.24 6.72
CA SER A 39 -5.66 -2.38 8.02
C SER A 39 -5.41 -1.13 8.84
N ASP A 40 -6.45 -0.59 9.45
CA ASP A 40 -6.35 0.52 10.41
C ASP A 40 -7.52 0.41 11.41
N PRO A 41 -7.32 0.69 12.71
CA PRO A 41 -8.42 0.77 13.67
C PRO A 41 -9.41 1.91 13.36
N ASP A 42 -8.97 2.99 12.71
CA ASP A 42 -9.84 4.02 12.18
C ASP A 42 -10.42 3.59 10.83
N THR A 43 -11.69 3.19 10.85
CA THR A 43 -12.41 2.72 9.68
C THR A 43 -12.56 3.77 8.58
N ALA A 44 -12.58 5.07 8.94
CA ALA A 44 -12.68 6.14 7.96
C ALA A 44 -11.35 6.30 7.22
N ALA A 45 -10.24 6.35 7.95
CA ALA A 45 -8.91 6.40 7.36
C ALA A 45 -8.62 5.18 6.45
N LEU A 46 -9.09 3.99 6.87
CA LEU A 46 -9.00 2.77 6.06
C LEU A 46 -9.81 2.88 4.76
N ALA A 47 -11.06 3.35 4.84
CA ALA A 47 -11.94 3.49 3.67
C ALA A 47 -11.42 4.53 2.66
N ASP A 48 -10.94 5.67 3.14
CA ASP A 48 -10.33 6.72 2.30
C ASP A 48 -9.11 6.17 1.56
N THR A 49 -8.28 5.40 2.26
CA THR A 49 -7.10 4.77 1.67
C THR A 49 -7.47 3.69 0.67
N ALA A 50 -8.45 2.84 0.97
CA ALA A 50 -8.93 1.83 0.02
C ALA A 50 -9.44 2.49 -1.27
N THR A 51 -10.19 3.60 -1.15
CA THR A 51 -10.71 4.35 -2.30
C THR A 51 -9.60 4.96 -3.17
N ALA A 52 -8.49 5.37 -2.57
CA ALA A 52 -7.38 5.96 -3.31
C ALA A 52 -6.53 4.93 -4.10
N TYR A 53 -6.62 3.64 -3.75
CA TYR A 53 -5.77 2.57 -4.31
C TYR A 53 -6.58 1.38 -4.86
N SER A 54 -7.90 1.54 -5.03
CA SER A 54 -8.80 0.62 -5.73
C SER A 54 -8.83 0.88 -7.24
#